data_AF-A0A368VHG9-F1
#
_entry.id   AF-A0A368VHG9-F1
#
_cell.length_a   1.000
_cell.length_b   1.000
_cell.length_c   1.000
_cell.angle_alpha   90.00
_cell.angle_beta   90.00
_cell.angle_gamma   90.00
#
_symmetry.space_group_name_H-M   'P 1'
#
loop_
_entity.id
_entity.type
_entity.pdbx_description
1 polymer ?
#
loop_
_entity_poly.entity_id
_entity_poly.type
_entity_poly.pdbx_seq_one_letter_code
_entity_poly.pdbx_strand_id
1 'polypeptide(L)'
;MGLFFEKRESTKPFIIIRILLMIVIVFIFVIGIVNDFDFFFMRLLFMLLGVSSILDGIERYLKRENKWRYYFDFGMGLLWFVSSFIFWK
;
A
#
# COMPACT_ATOMS: atom_id res chain seq x y z
N MET A 1 -3.55 -0.47 -20.02
CA MET A 1 -2.29 -0.37 -19.26
C MET A 1 -2.12 1.04 -18.70
N GLY A 2 -2.88 1.44 -17.68
CA GLY A 2 -2.94 2.88 -17.28
C GLY A 2 -3.17 3.20 -15.80
N LEU A 3 -3.29 2.21 -14.91
CA LEU A 3 -3.46 2.47 -13.47
C LEU A 3 -2.12 2.51 -12.69
N PHE A 4 -1.10 1.80 -13.19
CA PHE A 4 0.21 1.67 -12.54
C PHE A 4 1.31 2.57 -13.12
N PHE A 5 1.19 3.00 -14.38
CA PHE A 5 2.23 3.76 -15.11
C PHE A 5 1.78 5.17 -15.53
N GLU A 6 0.74 5.71 -14.90
CA GLU A 6 0.40 7.12 -15.09
C GLU A 6 1.53 7.97 -14.51
N LYS A 7 2.10 8.89 -15.31
CA LYS A 7 3.20 9.76 -14.90
C LYS A 7 2.64 10.77 -13.90
N ARG A 8 2.65 10.40 -12.62
CA ARG A 8 2.13 11.24 -11.52
C ARG A 8 3.18 12.29 -11.20
N GLU A 9 2.78 13.56 -11.12
CA GLU A 9 3.60 14.59 -10.48
C GLU A 9 3.61 14.29 -8.99
N SER A 10 4.46 13.36 -8.55
CA SER A 10 4.62 12.98 -7.16
C SER A 10 5.61 13.91 -6.45
N THR A 11 5.39 14.20 -5.17
CA THR A 11 6.26 15.13 -4.43
C THR A 11 7.53 14.35 -4.12
N LYS A 12 8.71 14.91 -4.40
CA LYS A 12 10.01 14.21 -4.23
C LYS A 12 10.13 13.35 -2.95
N PRO A 13 9.68 13.78 -1.73
CA PRO A 13 9.76 12.92 -0.54
C PRO A 13 8.79 11.73 -0.56
N PHE A 14 7.59 11.85 -1.13
CA PHE A 14 6.62 10.76 -1.18
C PHE A 14 7.04 9.66 -2.15
N ILE A 15 7.71 10.00 -3.25
CA ILE A 15 8.31 9.01 -4.17
C ILE A 15 9.30 8.11 -3.43
N ILE A 16 10.17 8.72 -2.61
CA ILE A 16 11.21 7.99 -1.87
C ILE A 16 10.55 7.04 -0.87
N ILE A 17 9.58 7.51 -0.09
CA ILE A 17 8.84 6.68 0.88
C ILE A 17 8.13 5.52 0.18
N ARG A 18 7.50 5.78 -0.98
CA ARG A 18 6.78 4.78 -1.76
C ARG A 18 7.71 3.69 -2.31
N ILE A 19 8.88 4.08 -2.84
CA ILE A 19 9.89 3.13 -3.33
C ILE A 19 10.41 2.29 -2.17
N LEU A 20 10.72 2.91 -1.02
CA LEU A 20 11.19 2.20 0.17
C LEU A 20 10.14 1.18 0.66
N LEU A 21 8.87 1.59 0.75
CA LEU A 21 7.76 0.70 1.12
C LEU A 21 7.59 -0.44 0.12
N MET A 22 7.70 -0.17 -1.18
CA MET A 22 7.58 -1.20 -2.21
C MET A 22 8.70 -2.24 -2.09
N ILE A 23 9.93 -1.81 -1.82
CA ILE A 23 11.06 -2.73 -1.56
C ILE A 23 10.73 -3.61 -0.35
N VAL A 24 10.30 -3.03 0.77
CA VAL A 24 9.96 -3.76 2.00
C VAL A 24 8.82 -4.76 1.76
N ILE A 25 7.77 -4.38 1.02
CA ILE A 25 6.66 -5.26 0.65
C ILE A 25 7.15 -6.46 -0.15
N VAL A 26 8.02 -6.24 -1.16
CA VAL A 26 8.58 -7.32 -1.98
C VAL A 26 9.43 -8.27 -1.13
N PHE A 27 10.27 -7.74 -0.24
CA PHE A 27 11.06 -8.57 0.67
C PHE A 27 10.18 -9.45 1.58
N ILE A 28 9.17 -8.86 2.21
CA ILE A 28 8.24 -9.60 3.09
C ILE A 28 7.42 -10.62 2.29
N PHE A 29 7.07 -10.30 1.05
CA PHE A 29 6.36 -11.25 0.18
C PHE A 29 7.23 -12.47 -0.13
N VAL A 30 8.50 -12.27 -0.49
CA VAL A 30 9.45 -13.36 -0.75
C VAL A 30 9.68 -14.20 0.51
N ILE A 31 9.89 -13.55 1.67
CA ILE A 31 10.04 -14.25 2.95
C ILE A 31 8.77 -15.04 3.29
N GLY A 32 7.59 -14.45 3.07
CA GLY A 32 6.30 -15.11 3.27
C GLY A 32 6.16 -16.38 2.42
N ILE A 33 6.54 -16.33 1.13
CA ILE A 33 6.51 -17.51 0.25
C ILE A 33 7.46 -18.61 0.75
N VAL A 34 8.66 -18.24 1.19
CA VAL A 34 9.66 -19.21 1.71
C VAL A 34 9.20 -19.86 3.01
N ASN A 35 8.37 -19.17 3.80
CA ASN A 35 7.79 -19.66 5.05
C ASN A 35 6.34 -20.15 4.86
N ASP A 36 6.00 -20.74 3.71
CA ASP A 36 4.69 -21.35 3.42
C ASP A 36 3.48 -20.43 3.66
N PHE A 37 3.64 -19.13 3.34
CA PHE A 37 2.63 -18.10 3.58
C PHE A 37 2.18 -18.00 5.04
N ASP A 38 3.12 -18.13 5.99
CA ASP A 38 2.85 -17.98 7.41
C ASP A 38 2.00 -16.72 7.70
N PHE A 39 1.01 -16.90 8.57
CA PHE A 39 0.01 -15.89 8.91
C PHE A 39 0.64 -14.58 9.39
N PHE A 40 1.79 -14.65 10.08
CA PHE A 40 2.53 -13.47 10.51
C PHE A 40 3.01 -12.62 9.32
N PHE A 41 3.64 -13.23 8.32
CA PHE A 41 4.15 -12.51 7.15
C PHE A 41 3.02 -11.99 6.28
N MET A 42 1.95 -12.78 6.09
CA MET A 42 0.75 -12.33 5.36
C MET A 42 0.09 -11.13 6.03
N ARG A 43 -0.07 -11.19 7.36
CA ARG A 43 -0.60 -10.08 8.16
C ARG A 43 0.25 -8.81 8.02
N LEU A 44 1.57 -8.95 8.12
CA LEU A 44 2.54 -7.84 7.98
C LEU A 44 2.46 -7.21 6.58
N LEU A 45 2.35 -8.03 5.54
CA LEU A 45 2.23 -7.61 4.16
C LEU A 45 0.94 -6.80 3.91
N PHE A 46 -0.20 -7.28 4.42
CA PHE A 46 -1.46 -6.54 4.30
C PHE A 46 -1.45 -5.22 5.08
N MET A 47 -0.81 -5.16 6.26
CA MET A 47 -0.61 -3.90 6.97
C MET A 47 0.20 -2.90 6.15
N LEU A 48 1.30 -3.33 5.54
CA LEU A 48 2.15 -2.45 4.72
C LEU A 48 1.45 -1.96 3.46
N LEU A 49 0.66 -2.80 2.81
CA LEU A 49 -0.18 -2.40 1.69
C LEU A 49 -1.24 -1.37 2.12
N GLY A 50 -1.85 -1.55 3.29
CA GLY A 50 -2.78 -0.60 3.88
C GLY A 50 -2.14 0.77 4.14
N VAL A 51 -0.97 0.78 4.79
CA VAL A 51 -0.19 2.01 5.05
C VAL A 51 0.20 2.71 3.74
N SER A 52 0.68 1.95 2.76
CA SER A 52 1.04 2.48 1.43
C SER A 52 -0.15 3.15 0.75
N SER A 53 -1.33 2.52 0.78
CA SER A 53 -2.56 3.05 0.19
C SER A 53 -3.06 4.32 0.91
N ILE A 54 -2.91 4.39 2.24
CA ILE A 54 -3.24 5.60 3.01
C ILE A 54 -2.28 6.74 2.67
N LEU A 55 -0.98 6.48 2.59
CA LEU A 55 0.02 7.49 2.22
C LEU A 55 -0.24 8.04 0.81
N ASP A 56 -0.63 7.18 -0.12
CA ASP A 56 -1.08 7.58 -1.46
C ASP A 56 -2.31 8.48 -1.41
N GLY A 57 -3.33 8.11 -0.63
CA GLY A 57 -4.52 8.92 -0.42
C GLY A 57 -4.21 10.29 0.19
N ILE A 58 -3.30 10.36 1.18
CA ILE A 58 -2.84 11.60 1.81
C ILE A 58 -2.10 12.49 0.79
N GLU A 59 -1.21 11.91 -0.02
CA GLU A 59 -0.48 12.65 -1.05
C GLU A 59 -1.45 13.27 -2.09
N ARG A 60 -2.46 12.51 -2.53
CA ARG A 60 -3.49 12.99 -3.45
C ARG A 60 -4.39 14.06 -2.84
N TYR A 61 -4.72 13.91 -1.56
CA TYR A 61 -5.48 14.92 -0.81
C TYR A 61 -4.71 16.25 -0.73
N LEU A 62 -3.42 16.19 -0.38
CA LEU A 62 -2.53 17.36 -0.33
C LEU A 62 -2.41 18.08 -1.69
N LYS A 63 -2.44 17.32 -2.79
CA LYS A 63 -2.37 17.87 -4.16
C LYS A 63 -3.68 18.40 -4.70
N ARG A 64 -4.78 18.29 -3.95
CA ARG A 64 -6.14 18.59 -4.42
C ARG A 64 -6.45 17.90 -5.75
N GLU A 65 -5.90 16.71 -5.96
CA GLU A 65 -6.26 15.88 -7.10
C GLU A 65 -7.71 15.39 -6.97
N ASN A 66 -8.22 14.82 -8.06
CA ASN A 66 -9.61 14.47 -8.24
C ASN A 66 -10.21 13.71 -7.02
N LYS A 67 -11.30 14.23 -6.44
CA LYS A 67 -11.84 13.75 -5.15
C LYS A 67 -12.15 12.24 -5.13
N TRP A 68 -12.60 11.69 -6.25
CA TRP A 68 -12.90 10.27 -6.37
C TRP A 68 -11.68 9.36 -6.20
N ARG A 69 -10.49 9.81 -6.62
CA ARG A 69 -9.27 9.01 -6.57
C ARG A 69 -8.72 8.85 -5.16
N TYR A 70 -8.84 9.86 -4.28
CA TYR A 70 -8.39 9.69 -2.89
C TYR A 70 -9.32 8.78 -2.08
N TYR A 71 -10.65 8.88 -2.26
CA TYR A 71 -11.59 8.00 -1.57
C TYR A 71 -11.36 6.53 -1.92
N PHE A 72 -11.01 6.25 -3.18
CA PHE A 72 -10.67 4.90 -3.61
C PHE A 72 -9.40 4.38 -2.93
N ASP A 73 -8.33 5.19 -2.84
CA ASP A 73 -7.09 4.77 -2.16
C ASP A 73 -7.30 4.56 -0.66
N PHE A 74 -8.08 5.42 0.00
CA PHE A 74 -8.42 5.23 1.41
C PHE A 74 -9.30 4.00 1.63
N GLY A 75 -10.27 3.75 0.74
CA GLY A 75 -11.10 2.55 0.77
C GLY A 75 -10.28 1.27 0.60
N MET A 76 -9.35 1.27 -0.36
CA MET A 76 -8.40 0.17 -0.54
C MET A 76 -7.53 -0.03 0.70
N GLY A 77 -7.04 1.06 1.31
CA GLY A 77 -6.28 1.00 2.56
C GLY A 77 -7.06 0.33 3.69
N LEU A 78 -8.31 0.71 3.87
CA LEU A 78 -9.23 0.09 4.83
C LEU A 78 -9.45 -1.41 4.55
N LEU A 79 -9.67 -1.80 3.30
CA LEU A 79 -9.83 -3.21 2.92
C LEU A 79 -8.58 -4.04 3.25
N TRP A 80 -7.39 -3.51 2.98
CA TRP A 80 -6.14 -4.17 3.34
C TRP A 80 -5.98 -4.31 4.85
N PHE A 81 -6.33 -3.29 5.62
CA PHE A 81 -6.30 -3.34 7.09
C PHE A 81 -7.29 -4.39 7.63
N VAL A 82 -8.54 -4.39 7.16
CA VAL A 82 -9.55 -5.39 7.56
C VAL A 82 -9.08 -6.80 7.21
N SER A 83 -8.49 -6.97 6.02
CA SER A 83 -7.91 -8.26 5.62
C SER A 83 -6.81 -8.71 6.59
N SER A 84 -5.92 -7.80 7.00
CA SER A 84 -4.88 -8.08 8.00
C SER A 84 -5.45 -8.59 9.34
N PHE A 85 -6.60 -8.05 9.78
CA PHE A 85 -7.29 -8.53 10.99
C PHE A 85 -7.94 -9.90 10.84
N ILE A 86 -8.31 -10.32 9.62
CA ILE A 86 -8.84 -11.67 9.37
C ILE A 86 -7.74 -12.72 9.57
N PHE A 87 -6.49 -12.40 9.21
CA PHE A 87 -5.31 -13.24 9.46
C PHE A 87 -4.79 -13.16 10.91
N TRP A 88 -5.56 -12.62 11.86
CA TRP A 88 -5.19 -12.57 13.29
C TRP A 88 -5.29 -13.93 14.00
N LYS A 89 -5.94 -14.92 13.37
CA LYS A 89 -6.27 -16.20 14.00
C LYS A 89 -5.10 -17.19 14.04
#